data_AF-A0A0F9RSU8-F1
#
_entry.id   AF-A0A0F9RSU8-F1
#
_cell.length_a   1.000
_cell.length_b   1.000
_cell.length_c   1.000
_cell.angle_alpha   90.00
_cell.angle_beta   90.00
_cell.angle_gamma   90.00
#
_symmetry.space_group_name_H-M   'P 1'
#
loop_
_entity.id
_entity.type
_entity.pdbx_description
1 polymer ?
#
loop_
_entity_poly.entity_id
_entity_poly.type
_entity_poly.pdbx_seq_one_letter_code
_entity_poly.pdbx_strand_id
1 'polypeptide(L)'
;MSLNGATFLKNLEGVITGNGFKRVIQGINLNTLRTSGGLILTGSTAPLRASLETNFEGVQSASGTTDFGSLVFNVPRDYDVNNDELKIRFLCNSAGDTNTPTMDAAMFRKRAGVALTSDLDPTISAAMNNNTAKAGYIEIDASDLGCKPGDALHFDLTTSAHSTDAANFYGVEVVYRSDLVYFENTER
;
A
#
# COMPACT_ATOMS: atom_id res chain seq x y z
N MET A 1 9.35 37.29 -26.62
CA MET A 1 9.63 37.42 -25.17
C MET A 1 10.92 36.69 -24.90
N SER A 2 11.98 37.37 -24.45
CA SER A 2 13.24 36.69 -24.11
C SER A 2 13.10 36.03 -22.74
N LEU A 3 13.51 34.77 -22.65
CA LEU A 3 13.62 34.05 -21.39
C LEU A 3 14.65 34.76 -20.50
N ASN A 4 14.23 35.17 -19.31
CA ASN A 4 15.14 35.72 -18.31
C ASN A 4 16.00 34.57 -17.76
N GLY A 5 17.26 34.51 -18.19
CA GLY A 5 18.20 33.45 -17.81
C GLY A 5 18.39 33.31 -16.30
N ALA A 6 18.31 34.40 -15.53
CA ALA A 6 18.45 34.35 -14.08
C ALA A 6 17.22 33.71 -13.41
N THR A 7 16.01 33.99 -13.91
CA THR A 7 14.78 33.34 -13.44
C THR A 7 14.74 31.86 -13.82
N PHE A 8 15.20 31.53 -15.03
CA PHE A 8 15.31 30.15 -15.50
C PHE A 8 16.32 29.33 -14.67
N LEU A 9 17.49 29.88 -14.38
CA LEU A 9 18.52 29.23 -13.57
C LEU A 9 18.10 29.04 -12.11
N LYS A 10 17.36 29.99 -11.53
CA LYS A 10 16.81 29.87 -10.18
C LYS A 10 15.71 28.80 -10.10
N ASN A 11 14.90 28.65 -11.16
CA ASN A 11 13.93 27.56 -11.27
C ASN A 11 14.63 26.20 -11.43
N LEU A 12 15.82 26.16 -12.04
CA LEU A 12 16.66 24.96 -12.18
C LEU A 12 17.35 24.54 -10.87
N GLU A 13 17.66 25.47 -9.96
CA GLU A 13 18.20 25.13 -8.63
C GLU A 13 17.19 24.37 -7.75
N GLY A 14 15.89 24.48 -8.05
CA GLY A 14 14.83 23.65 -7.45
C GLY A 14 14.56 22.33 -8.18
N VAL A 15 15.21 22.09 -9.33
CA VAL A 15 15.06 20.84 -10.07
C VAL A 15 15.94 19.78 -9.40
N ILE A 16 15.32 19.00 -8.53
CA ILE A 16 15.89 17.73 -8.11
C ILE A 16 15.78 16.81 -9.33
N THR A 17 16.92 16.52 -9.99
CA THR A 17 16.98 15.53 -11.06
C THR A 17 17.34 14.18 -10.44
N GLY A 18 16.44 13.21 -10.54
CA GLY A 18 16.64 11.86 -10.02
C GLY A 18 15.64 10.88 -10.60
N ASN A 19 16.06 9.63 -10.76
CA ASN A 19 15.23 8.52 -11.24
C ASN A 19 14.05 8.26 -10.29
N GLY A 20 12.88 8.80 -10.62
CA GLY A 20 11.58 8.49 -10.03
C GLY A 20 11.42 8.88 -8.56
N PHE A 21 10.68 9.96 -8.31
CA PHE A 21 10.31 10.33 -6.95
C PHE A 21 9.33 9.30 -6.42
N LYS A 22 9.80 8.45 -5.50
CA LYS A 22 8.93 7.57 -4.72
C LYS A 22 8.04 8.44 -3.84
N ARG A 23 6.77 8.58 -4.19
CA ARG A 23 5.76 9.27 -3.39
C ARG A 23 5.00 8.24 -2.57
N VAL A 24 4.77 8.55 -1.31
CA VAL A 24 3.94 7.74 -0.42
C VAL A 24 2.63 8.49 -0.22
N ILE A 25 1.51 7.82 -0.44
CA ILE A 25 0.20 8.39 -0.16
C ILE A 25 0.08 8.56 1.35
N GLN A 26 -0.01 9.80 1.81
CA GLN A 26 -0.18 10.10 3.23
C GLN A 26 -1.61 9.76 3.69
N GLY A 27 -1.73 9.32 4.94
CA GLY A 27 -3.03 9.04 5.58
C GLY A 27 -3.55 7.61 5.42
N ILE A 28 -2.92 6.79 4.57
CA ILE A 28 -3.15 5.34 4.57
C ILE A 28 -2.28 4.72 5.65
N ASN A 29 -2.92 4.05 6.60
CA ASN A 29 -2.26 3.45 7.75
C ASN A 29 -2.92 2.09 8.04
N LEU A 30 -2.21 1.22 8.73
CA LEU A 30 -2.76 -0.05 9.20
C LEU A 30 -4.05 0.18 10.02
N ASN A 31 -4.14 1.34 10.67
CA ASN A 31 -5.30 1.80 11.41
C ASN A 31 -6.55 2.08 10.55
N THR A 32 -6.42 2.24 9.24
CA THR A 32 -7.56 2.46 8.33
C THR A 32 -8.15 1.16 7.80
N LEU A 33 -7.51 0.01 8.07
CA LEU A 33 -8.03 -1.31 7.71
C LEU A 33 -9.36 -1.60 8.41
N ARG A 34 -10.20 -2.31 7.69
CA ARG A 34 -11.52 -2.77 8.16
C ARG A 34 -11.63 -4.28 7.96
N THR A 35 -12.48 -4.95 8.72
CA THR A 35 -12.86 -6.33 8.40
C THR A 35 -13.56 -6.38 7.05
N SER A 36 -13.66 -7.56 6.44
CA SER A 36 -14.48 -7.77 5.23
C SER A 36 -15.94 -7.27 5.38
N GLY A 37 -16.49 -7.31 6.60
CA GLY A 37 -17.80 -6.74 6.95
C GLY A 37 -17.83 -5.20 7.14
N GLY A 38 -16.71 -4.50 6.94
CA GLY A 38 -16.60 -3.03 7.05
C GLY A 38 -16.38 -2.49 8.47
N LEU A 39 -16.19 -3.36 9.46
CA LEU A 39 -15.95 -2.96 10.85
C LEU A 39 -14.51 -2.50 11.06
N ILE A 40 -14.30 -1.51 11.91
CA ILE A 40 -12.94 -1.09 12.30
C ILE A 40 -12.32 -2.21 13.14
N LEU A 41 -11.06 -2.57 12.84
CA LEU A 41 -10.34 -3.58 13.62
C LEU A 41 -10.20 -3.15 15.08
N THR A 42 -10.44 -4.05 16.02
CA THR A 42 -10.30 -3.85 17.47
C THR A 42 -9.54 -5.01 18.10
N GLY A 43 -9.30 -4.99 19.42
CA GLY A 43 -8.74 -6.14 20.14
C GLY A 43 -9.64 -7.38 20.20
N SER A 44 -10.86 -7.31 19.64
CA SER A 44 -11.85 -8.41 19.65
C SER A 44 -12.36 -8.80 18.26
N THR A 45 -11.85 -8.17 17.19
CA THR A 45 -12.12 -8.60 15.81
C THR A 45 -11.16 -9.71 15.39
N ALA A 46 -11.47 -10.42 14.31
CA ALA A 46 -10.52 -11.27 13.60
C ALA A 46 -10.34 -10.67 12.19
N PRO A 47 -9.14 -10.17 11.83
CA PRO A 47 -7.93 -10.08 12.64
C PRO A 47 -8.05 -9.03 13.76
N LEU A 48 -7.19 -9.14 14.79
CA LEU A 48 -7.24 -8.28 15.97
C LEU A 48 -6.14 -7.22 15.97
N ARG A 49 -6.41 -6.06 16.59
CA ARG A 49 -5.35 -5.12 16.97
C ARG A 49 -4.67 -5.60 18.25
N ALA A 50 -3.36 -5.80 18.20
CA ALA A 50 -2.57 -6.31 19.31
C ALA A 50 -1.29 -5.50 19.52
N SER A 51 -0.77 -5.54 20.74
CA SER A 51 0.62 -5.21 21.01
C SER A 51 1.49 -6.37 20.52
N LEU A 52 2.10 -6.23 19.34
CA LEU A 52 2.92 -7.27 18.73
C LEU A 52 4.28 -7.39 19.43
N GLU A 53 4.80 -6.24 19.89
CA GLU A 53 6.04 -6.12 20.66
C GLU A 53 5.79 -5.28 21.92
N THR A 54 6.76 -5.25 22.83
CA THR A 54 6.66 -4.57 24.14
C THR A 54 6.18 -3.11 24.04
N ASN A 55 6.46 -2.43 22.93
CA ASN A 55 6.11 -1.02 22.73
C ASN A 55 5.53 -0.74 21.32
N PHE A 56 5.02 -1.75 20.62
CA PHE A 56 4.51 -1.55 19.25
C PHE A 56 3.16 -2.22 19.04
N GLU A 57 2.19 -1.42 18.60
CA GLU A 57 0.86 -1.87 18.21
C GLU A 57 0.82 -2.22 16.73
N GLY A 58 0.14 -3.31 16.39
CA GLY A 58 -0.10 -3.70 15.02
C GLY A 58 -1.37 -4.53 14.88
N VAL A 59 -1.48 -5.22 13.75
CA VAL A 59 -2.58 -6.15 13.48
C VAL A 59 -2.02 -7.55 13.47
N GLN A 60 -2.67 -8.46 14.19
CA GLN A 60 -2.34 -9.87 14.20
C GLN A 60 -3.44 -10.67 13.53
N SER A 61 -3.08 -11.42 12.50
CA SER A 61 -3.91 -12.51 11.98
C SER A 61 -3.54 -13.78 12.73
N ALA A 62 -4.48 -14.33 13.50
CA ALA A 62 -4.26 -15.54 14.28
C ALA A 62 -4.25 -16.78 13.38
N SER A 63 -3.54 -17.83 13.81
CA SER A 63 -3.50 -19.12 13.12
C SER A 63 -4.90 -19.63 12.77
N GLY A 64 -5.05 -20.09 11.52
CA GLY A 64 -6.32 -20.58 10.97
C GLY A 64 -7.23 -19.48 10.42
N THR A 65 -6.88 -18.20 10.59
CA THR A 65 -7.61 -17.07 10.01
C THR A 65 -7.03 -16.74 8.64
N THR A 66 -7.90 -16.57 7.64
CA THR A 66 -7.49 -16.19 6.28
C THR A 66 -7.91 -14.78 5.90
N ASP A 67 -8.92 -14.21 6.55
CA ASP A 67 -9.33 -12.82 6.32
C ASP A 67 -8.39 -11.86 7.04
N PHE A 68 -7.75 -10.94 6.31
CA PHE A 68 -6.96 -9.86 6.89
C PHE A 68 -7.72 -8.52 6.90
N GLY A 69 -8.76 -8.41 6.08
CA GLY A 69 -9.59 -7.22 5.95
C GLY A 69 -9.35 -6.48 4.65
N SER A 70 -9.85 -5.24 4.58
CA SER A 70 -9.85 -4.46 3.36
C SER A 70 -9.30 -3.06 3.52
N LEU A 71 -8.71 -2.58 2.42
CA LEU A 71 -8.13 -1.26 2.29
C LEU A 71 -8.77 -0.55 1.10
N VAL A 72 -9.19 0.70 1.31
CA VAL A 72 -9.71 1.55 0.24
C VAL A 72 -8.92 2.85 0.20
N PHE A 73 -8.47 3.22 -0.98
CA PHE A 73 -7.87 4.52 -1.23
C PHE A 73 -8.13 5.00 -2.66
N ASN A 74 -7.90 6.29 -2.88
CA ASN A 74 -8.02 6.87 -4.20
C ASN A 74 -6.63 6.97 -4.84
N VAL A 75 -6.54 6.58 -6.12
CA VAL A 75 -5.35 6.82 -6.93
C VAL A 75 -5.10 8.34 -6.97
N PRO A 76 -3.88 8.79 -6.64
CA PRO A 76 -3.53 10.20 -6.66
C PRO A 76 -3.85 10.87 -8.00
N ARG A 77 -4.21 12.16 -7.97
CA ARG A 77 -4.62 12.89 -9.18
C ARG A 77 -3.47 13.14 -10.15
N ASP A 78 -2.26 13.09 -9.65
CA ASP A 78 -1.00 13.28 -10.34
C ASP A 78 -0.36 11.98 -10.83
N TYR A 79 -1.03 10.83 -10.65
CA TYR A 79 -0.57 9.53 -11.15
C TYR A 79 -0.53 9.49 -12.69
N ASP A 80 0.61 9.18 -13.28
CA ASP A 80 0.73 8.93 -14.72
C ASP A 80 0.59 7.45 -15.05
N VAL A 81 -0.49 7.11 -15.76
CA VAL A 81 -0.83 5.73 -16.12
C VAL A 81 0.21 5.02 -17.00
N ASN A 82 1.13 5.75 -17.63
CA ASN A 82 2.12 5.17 -18.53
C ASN A 82 3.49 4.98 -17.89
N ASN A 83 3.79 5.76 -16.85
CA ASN A 83 5.14 5.87 -16.28
C ASN A 83 5.17 5.54 -14.79
N ASP A 84 4.05 5.72 -14.08
CA ASP A 84 4.03 5.58 -12.64
C ASP A 84 3.72 4.13 -12.24
N GLU A 85 4.49 3.62 -11.30
CA GLU A 85 4.18 2.36 -10.61
C GLU A 85 3.24 2.64 -9.45
N LEU A 86 2.30 1.73 -9.16
CA LEU A 86 1.43 1.77 -7.98
C LEU A 86 1.55 0.47 -7.19
N LYS A 87 2.11 0.56 -5.98
CA LYS A 87 2.38 -0.59 -5.11
C LYS A 87 1.85 -0.35 -3.71
N ILE A 88 1.30 -1.39 -3.10
CA ILE A 88 0.93 -1.41 -1.70
C ILE A 88 1.90 -2.31 -0.98
N ARG A 89 2.43 -1.86 0.16
CA ARG A 89 3.47 -2.58 0.87
C ARG A 89 3.09 -2.77 2.31
N PHE A 90 3.13 -4.00 2.78
CA PHE A 90 2.85 -4.37 4.15
C PHE A 90 4.15 -4.76 4.86
N LEU A 91 4.47 -4.05 5.94
CA LEU A 91 5.58 -4.41 6.81
C LEU A 91 5.11 -5.52 7.77
N CYS A 92 5.63 -6.72 7.61
CA CYS A 92 5.13 -7.90 8.32
C CYS A 92 6.19 -8.98 8.57
N ASN A 93 5.91 -9.85 9.55
CA ASN A 93 6.63 -11.10 9.75
C ASN A 93 5.70 -12.20 10.29
N SER A 94 6.14 -13.44 10.15
CA SER A 94 5.54 -14.56 10.88
C SER A 94 5.90 -14.47 12.37
N ALA A 95 4.95 -14.76 13.24
CA ALA A 95 5.15 -14.84 14.68
C ALA A 95 5.92 -16.12 15.11
N GLY A 96 6.17 -17.04 14.18
CA GLY A 96 6.93 -18.27 14.38
C GLY A 96 7.71 -18.68 13.12
N ASP A 97 8.48 -19.77 13.23
CA ASP A 97 9.36 -20.29 12.17
C ASP A 97 8.86 -21.61 11.55
N THR A 98 7.69 -22.09 11.98
CA THR A 98 7.14 -23.39 11.58
C THR A 98 6.31 -23.29 10.29
N ASN A 99 5.61 -22.18 10.10
CA ASN A 99 4.88 -21.84 8.88
C ASN A 99 5.20 -20.41 8.45
N THR A 100 5.35 -20.20 7.14
CA THR A 100 5.49 -18.88 6.54
C THR A 100 4.17 -18.50 5.88
N PRO A 101 3.33 -17.65 6.50
CA PRO A 101 2.12 -17.16 5.85
C PRO A 101 2.45 -16.44 4.55
N THR A 102 1.60 -16.56 3.54
CA THR A 102 1.60 -15.67 2.37
C THR A 102 0.47 -14.67 2.48
N MET A 103 0.59 -13.57 1.77
CA MET A 103 -0.50 -12.61 1.57
C MET A 103 -1.00 -12.74 0.14
N ASP A 104 -2.29 -12.54 -0.01
CA ASP A 104 -2.99 -12.47 -1.29
C ASP A 104 -3.98 -11.30 -1.26
N ALA A 105 -4.37 -10.80 -2.42
CA ALA A 105 -5.22 -9.62 -2.52
C ALA A 105 -6.09 -9.66 -3.77
N ALA A 106 -7.40 -9.47 -3.61
CA ALA A 106 -8.29 -9.17 -4.73
C ALA A 106 -8.44 -7.65 -4.86
N MET A 107 -8.34 -7.11 -6.07
CA MET A 107 -8.50 -5.67 -6.32
C MET A 107 -9.79 -5.38 -7.08
N PHE A 108 -10.57 -4.43 -6.59
CA PHE A 108 -11.72 -3.87 -7.27
C PHE A 108 -11.54 -2.38 -7.50
N ARG A 109 -11.93 -1.90 -8.68
CA ARG A 109 -11.81 -0.50 -9.07
C ARG A 109 -13.18 0.10 -9.34
N LYS A 110 -13.45 1.26 -8.72
CA LYS A 110 -14.61 2.08 -9.03
C LYS A 110 -14.18 3.41 -9.65
N ARG A 111 -14.79 3.74 -10.79
CA ARG A 111 -14.63 5.01 -11.51
C ARG A 111 -15.98 5.70 -11.69
N ALA A 112 -15.98 7.03 -11.67
CA ALA A 112 -17.15 7.83 -11.97
C ALA A 112 -17.74 7.46 -13.33
N GLY A 113 -19.05 7.21 -13.38
CA GLY A 113 -19.76 6.84 -14.62
C GLY A 113 -19.48 5.43 -15.15
N VAL A 114 -18.70 4.59 -14.44
CA VAL A 114 -18.38 3.21 -14.84
C VAL A 114 -18.85 2.23 -13.77
N ALA A 115 -19.26 1.03 -14.16
CA ALA A 115 -19.54 -0.06 -13.22
C ALA A 115 -18.29 -0.41 -12.39
N LEU A 116 -18.49 -1.05 -11.24
CA LEU A 116 -17.37 -1.64 -10.49
C LEU A 116 -16.71 -2.70 -11.37
N THR A 117 -15.38 -2.79 -11.38
CA THR A 117 -14.70 -3.85 -12.12
C THR A 117 -14.96 -5.21 -11.51
N SER A 118 -14.78 -6.26 -12.32
CA SER A 118 -14.45 -7.58 -11.78
C SER A 118 -13.13 -7.52 -11.01
N ASP A 119 -12.81 -8.60 -10.31
CA ASP A 119 -11.52 -8.79 -9.67
C ASP A 119 -10.38 -8.54 -10.68
N LEU A 120 -9.51 -7.59 -10.33
CA LEU A 120 -8.32 -7.20 -11.06
C LEU A 120 -7.13 -7.78 -10.30
N ASP A 121 -6.83 -9.05 -10.57
CA ASP A 121 -5.80 -9.86 -9.89
C ASP A 121 -4.41 -9.17 -9.89
N PRO A 122 -3.97 -8.56 -8.76
CA PRO A 122 -2.68 -7.90 -8.66
C PRO A 122 -1.54 -8.90 -8.44
N THR A 123 -0.31 -8.50 -8.78
CA THR A 123 0.87 -9.38 -8.57
C THR A 123 1.45 -9.19 -7.17
N ILE A 124 1.81 -10.28 -6.48
CA ILE A 124 2.38 -10.25 -5.13
C ILE A 124 3.86 -10.66 -5.14
N SER A 125 4.72 -9.89 -4.47
CA SER A 125 6.18 -9.97 -4.64
C SER A 125 6.89 -11.14 -3.95
N ALA A 126 6.36 -11.68 -2.83
CA ALA A 126 6.87 -12.88 -2.14
C ALA A 126 6.00 -13.25 -0.92
N ALA A 127 6.33 -14.39 -0.30
CA ALA A 127 5.82 -14.78 1.03
C ALA A 127 6.30 -13.84 2.14
N MET A 128 5.62 -13.89 3.29
CA MET A 128 5.99 -13.11 4.47
C MET A 128 7.41 -13.45 4.98
N ASN A 129 8.06 -12.48 5.62
CA ASN A 129 9.34 -12.74 6.27
C ASN A 129 9.14 -13.71 7.45
N ASN A 130 9.82 -14.85 7.45
CA ASN A 130 9.73 -15.84 8.53
C ASN A 130 10.65 -15.54 9.72
N ASN A 131 11.38 -14.42 9.69
CA ASN A 131 12.19 -13.97 10.80
C ASN A 131 11.32 -13.31 11.87
N THR A 132 11.10 -14.00 12.99
CA THR A 132 10.28 -13.51 14.12
C THR A 132 10.81 -12.24 14.77
N ALA A 133 12.09 -11.90 14.56
CA ALA A 133 12.72 -10.68 15.08
C ALA A 133 12.83 -9.54 14.05
N LYS A 134 12.50 -9.77 12.78
CA LYS A 134 12.67 -8.78 11.71
C LYS A 134 11.50 -8.80 10.74
N ALA A 135 10.74 -7.71 10.67
CA ALA A 135 9.74 -7.50 9.64
C ALA A 135 10.37 -7.22 8.27
N GLY A 136 9.70 -7.69 7.21
CA GLY A 136 10.01 -7.38 5.80
C GLY A 136 8.80 -6.81 5.09
N TYR A 137 9.01 -6.24 3.90
CA TYR A 137 7.90 -5.77 3.06
C TYR A 137 7.42 -6.88 2.14
N ILE A 138 6.13 -7.17 2.18
CA ILE A 138 5.41 -7.81 1.07
C ILE A 138 4.83 -6.68 0.22
N GLU A 139 4.96 -6.79 -1.11
CA GLU A 139 4.45 -5.80 -2.04
C GLU A 139 3.34 -6.40 -2.90
N ILE A 140 2.24 -5.68 -3.05
CA ILE A 140 1.14 -5.93 -3.98
C ILE A 140 1.27 -4.88 -5.08
N ASP A 141 1.52 -5.33 -6.30
CA ASP A 141 1.72 -4.49 -7.47
C ASP A 141 0.42 -4.36 -8.29
N ALA A 142 -0.06 -3.12 -8.42
CA ALA A 142 -1.26 -2.75 -9.14
C ALA A 142 -0.98 -1.90 -10.39
N SER A 143 0.29 -1.78 -10.79
CA SER A 143 0.74 -0.87 -11.86
C SER A 143 0.12 -1.20 -13.22
N ASP A 144 0.05 -2.48 -13.58
CA ASP A 144 -0.40 -2.96 -14.90
C ASP A 144 -1.92 -3.21 -15.01
N LEU A 145 -2.70 -2.80 -14.00
CA LEU A 145 -4.14 -3.07 -13.92
C LEU A 145 -5.02 -1.96 -14.52
N GLY A 146 -4.40 -1.05 -15.29
CA GLY A 146 -5.07 0.05 -15.99
C GLY A 146 -5.72 1.08 -15.05
N CYS A 147 -5.14 1.27 -13.87
CA CYS A 147 -5.51 2.29 -12.90
C CYS A 147 -5.38 3.69 -13.53
N LYS A 148 -6.29 4.61 -13.18
CA LYS A 148 -6.26 6.02 -13.63
C LYS A 148 -6.37 6.97 -12.43
N PRO A 149 -5.88 8.21 -12.58
CA PRO A 149 -6.07 9.26 -11.59
C PRO A 149 -7.51 9.39 -11.09
N GLY A 150 -7.67 9.40 -9.77
CA GLY A 150 -8.97 9.56 -9.12
C GLY A 150 -9.85 8.31 -9.09
N ASP A 151 -9.38 7.16 -9.58
CA ASP A 151 -10.04 5.89 -9.33
C ASP A 151 -10.04 5.56 -7.84
N ALA A 152 -11.13 5.00 -7.33
CA ALA A 152 -11.15 4.39 -6.01
C ALA A 152 -10.80 2.92 -6.13
N LEU A 153 -9.73 2.50 -5.45
CA LEU A 153 -9.28 1.12 -5.39
C LEU A 153 -9.68 0.52 -4.05
N HIS A 154 -10.27 -0.66 -4.11
CA HIS A 154 -10.60 -1.48 -2.96
C HIS A 154 -9.79 -2.77 -3.06
N PHE A 155 -9.01 -3.05 -2.02
CA PHE A 155 -8.26 -4.29 -1.89
C PHE A 155 -8.88 -5.12 -0.78
N ASP A 156 -9.33 -6.32 -1.11
CA ASP A 156 -9.70 -7.35 -0.15
C ASP A 156 -8.48 -8.23 0.08
N LEU A 157 -7.93 -8.16 1.28
CA LEU A 157 -6.66 -8.77 1.64
C LEU A 157 -6.90 -10.07 2.39
N THR A 158 -6.20 -11.12 1.99
CA THR A 158 -6.24 -12.40 2.67
C THR A 158 -4.83 -12.87 3.00
N THR A 159 -4.71 -13.61 4.10
CA THR A 159 -3.51 -14.40 4.39
C THR A 159 -3.78 -15.85 4.00
N SER A 160 -2.78 -16.56 3.49
CA SER A 160 -2.90 -18.01 3.32
C SER A 160 -3.27 -18.68 4.63
N ALA A 161 -3.98 -19.81 4.56
CA ALA A 161 -4.21 -20.64 5.73
C ALA A 161 -2.86 -21.02 6.37
N HIS A 162 -2.67 -20.64 7.63
CA HIS A 162 -1.47 -20.91 8.40
C HIS A 162 -1.88 -21.59 9.71
N SER A 163 -1.31 -22.74 10.04
CA SER A 163 -1.86 -23.63 11.06
C SER A 163 -1.35 -23.40 12.48
N THR A 164 -0.11 -22.89 12.64
CA THR A 164 0.52 -22.73 13.96
C THR A 164 0.94 -21.31 14.27
N ASP A 165 1.44 -20.57 13.28
CA ASP A 165 2.11 -19.29 13.53
C ASP A 165 1.25 -18.13 13.04
N ALA A 166 0.96 -17.17 13.92
CA ALA A 166 0.24 -15.96 13.55
C ALA A 166 1.02 -15.09 12.55
N ALA A 167 0.33 -14.27 11.77
CA ALA A 167 0.94 -13.24 10.93
C ALA A 167 0.85 -11.86 11.61
N ASN A 168 1.99 -11.21 11.78
CA ASN A 168 2.13 -9.93 12.46
C ASN A 168 2.35 -8.82 11.43
N PHE A 169 1.52 -7.77 11.48
CA PHE A 169 1.58 -6.63 10.58
C PHE A 169 1.80 -5.34 11.35
N TYR A 170 2.83 -4.60 10.96
CA TYR A 170 3.31 -3.42 11.66
C TYR A 170 2.95 -2.13 10.93
N GLY A 171 2.74 -2.19 9.62
CA GLY A 171 2.47 -1.01 8.82
C GLY A 171 2.02 -1.34 7.41
N VAL A 172 1.38 -0.36 6.78
CA VAL A 172 1.04 -0.37 5.37
C VAL A 172 1.46 0.96 4.76
N GLU A 173 1.99 0.91 3.56
CA GLU A 173 2.33 2.07 2.76
C GLU A 173 1.80 1.88 1.35
N VAL A 174 1.16 2.90 0.80
CA VAL A 174 0.88 2.94 -0.63
C VAL A 174 1.90 3.83 -1.29
N VAL A 175 2.69 3.24 -2.16
CA VAL A 175 3.75 3.87 -2.91
C VAL A 175 3.27 4.04 -4.32
N TYR A 176 3.44 5.24 -4.87
CA TYR A 176 3.50 5.41 -6.30
C TYR A 176 4.80 6.11 -6.68
N ARG A 177 5.45 5.64 -7.74
CA ARG A 177 6.68 6.25 -8.24
C ARG A 177 6.29 7.16 -9.38
N SER A 178 6.64 8.44 -9.32
CA SER A 178 6.45 9.32 -10.46
C SER A 178 7.78 9.67 -11.13
N ASP A 179 7.87 9.39 -12.43
CA ASP A 179 9.01 9.77 -13.27
C ASP A 179 8.88 11.21 -13.80
N LEU A 180 7.77 11.90 -13.52
CA LEU A 180 7.56 13.29 -13.88
C LEU A 180 8.21 14.25 -12.87
N VAL A 181 9.05 15.15 -13.39
CA VAL A 181 9.65 16.25 -12.63
C VAL A 181 8.53 17.21 -12.18
N TYR A 182 8.36 17.39 -10.87
CA TYR A 182 7.42 18.38 -10.33
C TYR A 182 8.13 19.71 -10.10
N PHE A 183 7.56 20.78 -10.65
CA PHE A 183 7.90 22.14 -10.24
C PHE A 183 7.01 22.50 -9.07
N GLU A 184 7.60 22.70 -7.89
CA GLU A 184 6.88 23.29 -6.77
C GLU A 184 6.56 24.73 -7.14
N ASN A 185 5.32 24.99 -7.59
CA ASN A 185 4.81 26.34 -7.75
C ASN A 185 4.65 26.93 -6.35
N THR A 186 5.72 27.49 -5.81
CA THR A 186 5.67 28.45 -4.71
C THR A 186 5.17 29.78 -5.24
N GLU A 187 3.90 29.81 -5.68
CA GLU A 187 3.17 31.05 -5.86
C GLU A 187 2.25 31.25 -4.66
N ARG A 188 2.68 32.16 -3.78
CA ARG A 188 1.86 32.88 -2.83
C ARG A 188 2.06 34.38 -3.06
#